data_AF-A0AAV0KZ82-F1
#
_entry.id   AF-A0AAV0KZ82-F1
#
_cell.length_a   1.000
_cell.length_b   1.000
_cell.length_c   1.000
_cell.angle_alpha   90.00
_cell.angle_beta   90.00
_cell.angle_gamma   90.00
#
_symmetry.space_group_name_H-M   'P 1'
#
loop_
_entity.id
_entity.type
_entity.pdbx_description
1 polymer ?
#
loop_
_entity_poly.entity_id
_entity_poly.type
_entity_poly.pdbx_seq_one_letter_code
_entity_poly.pdbx_strand_id
1 'polypeptide(L)'
;MLALCCVFLQVHGIEHLVIPTRDYLFAPSFADISLAVDFIHRNALCCRTTYVHCKAGRGRSTTIVLCYLVKYKHMMPGAALDYVRSRRPRVLLAPTQWEAVQEYSRRHSRQLSSTTWSPSGDEVLITKADLEGYHSSSEDGAASTGKELAIVPRMKSRPMIARLSCLFASLKVSGVSGPVAGRMPEARAC
;
A
#
# COMPACT_ATOMS: atom_id res chain seq x y z
N MET A 1 23.27 -8.96 -17.97
CA MET A 1 22.30 -7.86 -17.77
C MET A 1 20.97 -8.52 -17.44
N LEU A 2 20.47 -8.43 -16.21
CA LEU A 2 19.29 -9.20 -15.82
C LEU A 2 18.14 -8.24 -15.52
N ALA A 3 17.15 -8.29 -16.40
CA ALA A 3 15.92 -7.52 -16.34
C ALA A 3 15.14 -7.89 -15.07
N LEU A 4 14.83 -6.90 -14.24
CA LEU A 4 13.54 -7.00 -13.54
C LEU A 4 12.48 -6.83 -14.61
N CYS A 5 11.66 -7.84 -14.80
CA CYS A 5 10.54 -7.74 -15.72
C CYS A 5 9.23 -7.69 -14.94
N CYS A 6 8.46 -6.64 -15.24
CA CYS A 6 7.07 -6.50 -14.86
C CYS A 6 6.22 -6.87 -16.09
N VAL A 7 5.70 -8.10 -16.14
CA VAL A 7 4.88 -8.61 -17.25
C VAL A 7 3.40 -8.46 -16.93
N PHE A 8 2.60 -7.95 -17.87
CA PHE A 8 1.15 -8.13 -17.83
C PHE A 8 0.73 -9.44 -18.53
N LEU A 9 0.05 -10.36 -17.85
CA LEU A 9 -0.49 -11.58 -18.47
C LEU A 9 -2.00 -11.46 -18.70
N GLN A 10 -2.37 -11.12 -19.94
CA GLN A 10 -3.68 -11.43 -20.52
C GLN A 10 -3.48 -12.00 -21.94
N VAL A 11 -2.51 -12.90 -22.01
CA VAL A 11 -2.12 -13.81 -23.10
C VAL A 11 -1.71 -13.23 -24.48
N HIS A 12 -2.14 -12.09 -25.04
CA HIS A 12 -1.59 -11.59 -26.35
C HIS A 12 -1.47 -10.06 -26.55
N GLY A 13 -1.40 -9.27 -25.47
CA GLY A 13 -1.18 -7.82 -25.50
C GLY A 13 -0.30 -7.38 -24.33
N ILE A 14 0.90 -7.96 -24.24
CA ILE A 14 1.75 -7.90 -23.06
C ILE A 14 2.63 -6.65 -23.11
N GLU A 15 2.40 -5.72 -22.18
CA GLU A 15 3.33 -4.62 -21.94
C GLU A 15 4.47 -5.12 -21.04
N HIS A 16 5.70 -4.81 -21.44
CA HIS A 16 6.91 -5.31 -20.80
C HIS A 16 7.80 -4.13 -20.39
N LEU A 17 8.12 -4.07 -19.10
CA LEU A 17 9.09 -3.13 -18.59
C LEU A 17 10.35 -3.89 -18.14
N VAL A 18 11.49 -3.55 -18.74
CA VAL A 18 12.81 -4.02 -18.33
C VAL A 18 13.51 -2.95 -17.51
N ILE A 19 13.85 -3.28 -16.27
CA ILE A 19 14.80 -2.49 -15.51
C ILE A 19 16.17 -3.19 -15.52
N PRO A 20 17.21 -2.57 -16.10
CA PRO A 20 18.56 -3.09 -16.01
C PRO A 20 19.08 -2.91 -14.58
N THR A 21 19.47 -3.99 -13.94
CA THR A 21 20.11 -3.92 -12.61
C THR A 21 21.28 -4.88 -12.54
N ARG A 22 22.38 -4.48 -11.90
CA ARG A 22 23.50 -5.37 -11.58
C ARG A 22 23.03 -6.55 -10.72
N ASP A 23 23.67 -7.69 -10.87
CA ASP A 23 23.22 -8.92 -10.21
C ASP A 23 23.59 -9.00 -8.72
N TYR A 24 22.91 -9.91 -8.01
CA TYR A 24 23.16 -10.30 -6.61
C TYR A 24 22.85 -9.22 -5.56
N LEU A 25 23.82 -8.36 -5.28
CA LEU A 25 23.86 -7.51 -4.10
C LEU A 25 23.46 -6.06 -4.38
N PHE A 26 23.04 -5.74 -5.60
CA PHE A 26 22.69 -4.37 -5.95
C PHE A 26 21.17 -4.16 -5.93
N ALA A 27 20.77 -2.98 -5.47
CA ALA A 27 19.42 -2.48 -5.63
C ALA A 27 19.30 -1.76 -6.99
N PRO A 28 18.11 -1.75 -7.61
CA PRO A 28 17.84 -0.82 -8.71
C PRO A 28 17.98 0.63 -8.25
N SER A 29 18.24 1.56 -9.17
CA SER A 29 18.35 2.98 -8.82
C SER A 29 17.00 3.53 -8.35
N PHE A 30 16.99 4.66 -7.63
CA PHE A 30 15.73 5.28 -7.21
C PHE A 30 14.80 5.61 -8.39
N ALA A 31 15.36 6.08 -9.51
CA ALA A 31 14.61 6.39 -10.72
C ALA A 31 13.95 5.12 -11.30
N ASP A 32 14.72 4.04 -11.38
CA ASP A 32 14.23 2.74 -11.86
C ASP A 32 13.15 2.14 -10.95
N ILE A 33 13.34 2.24 -9.63
CA ILE A 33 12.35 1.81 -8.64
C ILE A 33 11.06 2.61 -8.86
N SER A 34 11.16 3.93 -8.97
CA SER A 34 10.00 4.80 -9.18
C SER A 34 9.26 4.43 -10.47
N LEU A 35 10.00 4.26 -11.56
CA LEU A 35 9.45 3.91 -12.87
C LEU A 35 8.72 2.55 -12.83
N ALA A 36 9.29 1.54 -12.18
CA ALA A 36 8.66 0.23 -12.04
C ALA A 36 7.44 0.24 -11.11
N VAL A 37 7.50 1.00 -10.01
CA VAL A 37 6.38 1.16 -9.07
C VAL A 37 5.18 1.84 -9.76
N ASP A 38 5.44 2.88 -10.55
CA ASP A 38 4.40 3.60 -11.28
C ASP A 38 3.83 2.76 -12.42
N PHE A 39 4.66 1.95 -13.09
CA PHE A 39 4.19 0.95 -14.04
C PHE A 39 3.20 -0.04 -13.41
N ILE A 40 3.54 -0.62 -12.25
CA ILE A 40 2.65 -1.54 -11.52
C ILE A 40 1.35 -0.83 -11.16
N HIS A 41 1.42 0.43 -10.71
CA HIS A 41 0.23 1.17 -10.31
C HIS A 41 -0.71 1.49 -11.47
N ARG A 42 -0.17 1.93 -12.61
CA ARG A 42 -0.96 2.18 -13.83
C ARG A 42 -1.70 0.91 -14.28
N ASN A 43 -1.03 -0.25 -14.25
CA ASN A 43 -1.68 -1.52 -14.53
C ASN A 43 -2.79 -1.84 -13.52
N ALA A 44 -2.55 -1.65 -12.22
CA ALA A 44 -3.55 -1.90 -11.20
C ALA A 44 -4.80 -1.02 -11.36
N LEU A 45 -4.66 0.25 -11.75
CA LEU A 45 -5.78 1.16 -12.04
C LEU A 45 -6.63 0.66 -13.22
N CYS A 46 -6.01 0.03 -14.21
CA CYS A 46 -6.68 -0.61 -15.33
C CYS A 46 -7.21 -2.02 -15.01
N CYS A 47 -7.28 -2.42 -13.73
CA CYS A 47 -7.65 -3.76 -13.28
C CYS A 47 -6.78 -4.88 -13.87
N ARG A 48 -5.51 -4.57 -14.18
CA ARG A 48 -4.55 -5.51 -14.77
C ARG A 48 -3.62 -6.09 -13.71
N THR A 49 -3.21 -7.33 -13.91
CA THR A 49 -2.24 -8.00 -13.02
C THR A 49 -0.82 -7.82 -13.55
N THR A 50 0.11 -7.41 -12.68
CA THR A 50 1.54 -7.31 -13.02
C THR A 50 2.33 -8.44 -12.36
N TYR A 51 3.04 -9.23 -13.16
CA TYR A 51 3.97 -10.24 -12.73
C TYR A 51 5.36 -9.64 -12.61
N VAL A 52 5.88 -9.54 -11.38
CA VAL A 52 7.19 -8.95 -11.09
C VAL A 52 8.19 -10.07 -10.78
N HIS A 53 9.26 -10.17 -11.56
CA HIS A 53 10.30 -11.16 -11.31
C HIS A 53 11.71 -10.63 -11.53
N CYS A 54 12.67 -11.33 -10.93
CA CYS A 54 14.10 -11.22 -11.24
C CYS A 54 14.63 -12.62 -11.58
N LYS A 55 15.87 -12.96 -11.25
CA LYS A 55 16.40 -14.33 -11.42
C LYS A 55 15.71 -15.35 -10.50
N ALA A 56 15.82 -15.15 -9.19
CA ALA A 56 15.32 -16.08 -8.17
C ALA A 56 14.05 -15.59 -7.44
N GLY A 57 13.60 -14.36 -7.71
CA GLY A 57 12.41 -13.79 -7.07
C GLY A 57 12.54 -13.44 -5.59
N ARG A 58 13.76 -13.32 -5.06
CA ARG A 58 14.02 -13.16 -3.60
C ARG A 58 14.40 -11.74 -3.15
N GLY A 59 15.24 -11.05 -3.94
CA GLY A 59 15.82 -9.74 -3.61
C GLY A 59 15.23 -8.60 -4.45
N ARG A 60 15.86 -8.26 -5.58
CA ARG A 60 15.49 -7.13 -6.47
C ARG A 60 13.99 -6.99 -6.78
N SER A 61 13.32 -8.08 -7.16
CA SER A 61 11.87 -8.05 -7.42
C SER A 61 11.06 -7.75 -6.19
N THR A 62 11.51 -8.23 -5.04
CA THR A 62 10.88 -7.94 -3.76
C THR A 62 11.09 -6.47 -3.40
N THR A 63 12.28 -5.89 -3.61
CA THR A 63 12.53 -4.45 -3.41
C THR A 63 11.47 -3.58 -4.09
N ILE A 64 11.15 -3.87 -5.35
CA ILE A 64 10.13 -3.13 -6.11
C ILE A 64 8.74 -3.30 -5.53
N VAL A 65 8.37 -4.54 -5.18
CA VAL A 65 7.07 -4.84 -4.54
C VAL A 65 6.94 -4.10 -3.21
N LEU A 66 8.00 -4.05 -2.40
CA LEU A 66 8.02 -3.32 -1.13
C LEU A 66 7.81 -1.82 -1.37
N CYS A 67 8.56 -1.22 -2.29
CA CYS A 67 8.40 0.20 -2.63
C CYS A 67 6.99 0.52 -3.17
N TYR A 68 6.37 -0.40 -3.92
CA TYR A 68 4.98 -0.25 -4.36
C TYR A 68 4.00 -0.26 -3.16
N LEU A 69 4.17 -1.17 -2.22
CA LEU A 69 3.34 -1.22 -1.00
C LEU A 69 3.53 0.03 -0.14
N VAL A 70 4.75 0.54 -0.05
CA VAL A 70 5.05 1.79 0.66
C VAL A 70 4.33 2.98 0.01
N LYS A 71 4.50 3.18 -1.30
CA LYS A 71 3.94 4.35 -2.01
C LYS A 71 2.43 4.30 -2.16
N TYR A 72 1.88 3.17 -2.60
CA TYR A 72 0.48 3.08 -3.04
C TYR A 72 -0.44 2.30 -2.10
N LYS A 73 0.12 1.61 -1.10
CA LYS A 73 -0.66 0.97 -0.02
C LYS A 73 -0.35 1.58 1.34
N HIS A 74 0.45 2.65 1.39
CA HIS A 74 0.80 3.42 2.59
C HIS A 74 1.33 2.55 3.74
N MET A 75 2.04 1.47 3.40
CA MET A 75 2.62 0.58 4.40
C MET A 75 3.98 1.11 4.85
N MET A 76 4.29 0.98 6.14
CA MET A 76 5.66 1.17 6.64
C MET A 76 6.58 0.09 6.02
N PRO A 77 7.86 0.39 5.72
CA PRO A 77 8.78 -0.57 5.11
C PRO A 77 8.85 -1.93 5.81
N GLY A 78 8.92 -1.93 7.16
CA GLY A 78 8.93 -3.16 7.96
C GLY A 78 7.64 -3.97 7.79
N ALA A 79 6.48 -3.32 7.92
CA ALA A 79 5.18 -3.95 7.74
C ALA A 79 4.99 -4.50 6.31
N ALA A 80 5.49 -3.79 5.29
CA ALA A 80 5.48 -4.27 3.92
C ALA A 80 6.35 -5.53 3.76
N LEU A 81 7.52 -5.58 4.40
CA LEU A 81 8.41 -6.74 4.38
C LEU A 81 7.76 -7.95 5.05
N ASP A 82 7.17 -7.76 6.22
CA ASP A 82 6.49 -8.83 6.96
C ASP A 82 5.28 -9.36 6.18
N TYR A 83 4.49 -8.47 5.60
CA TYR A 83 3.39 -8.84 4.71
C TYR A 83 3.87 -9.69 3.52
N VAL A 84 4.93 -9.28 2.85
CA VAL A 84 5.47 -10.06 1.73
C VAL A 84 6.03 -11.41 2.20
N ARG A 85 6.73 -11.46 3.34
CA ARG A 85 7.26 -12.71 3.92
C ARG A 85 6.16 -13.69 4.31
N SER A 86 5.03 -13.20 4.83
CA SER A 86 3.88 -14.06 5.16
C SER A 86 3.35 -14.83 3.95
N ARG A 87 3.50 -14.26 2.73
CA ARG A 87 3.06 -14.87 1.46
C ARG A 87 4.19 -15.59 0.72
N ARG A 88 5.42 -15.12 0.89
CA ARG A 88 6.63 -15.65 0.25
C ARG A 88 7.76 -15.75 1.30
N PRO A 89 7.80 -16.81 2.12
CA PRO A 89 8.78 -16.96 3.20
C PRO A 89 10.24 -16.98 2.74
N ARG A 90 10.49 -17.28 1.46
CA ARG A 90 11.84 -17.37 0.87
C ARG A 90 12.47 -16.00 0.54
N VAL A 91 11.75 -14.91 0.74
CA VAL A 91 12.23 -13.54 0.49
C VAL A 91 13.42 -13.21 1.39
N LEU A 92 14.49 -12.73 0.77
CA LEU A 92 15.71 -12.31 1.43
C LEU A 92 16.32 -11.14 0.65
N LEU A 93 16.38 -9.98 1.30
CA LEU A 93 16.99 -8.78 0.73
C LEU A 93 18.46 -8.69 1.16
N ALA A 94 19.32 -8.27 0.24
CA ALA A 94 20.65 -7.79 0.58
C ALA A 94 20.55 -6.46 1.37
N PRO A 95 21.56 -6.09 2.19
CA PRO A 95 21.53 -4.84 2.95
C PRO A 95 21.25 -3.60 2.09
N THR A 96 21.94 -3.46 0.97
CA THR A 96 21.75 -2.37 -0.02
C THR A 96 20.32 -2.32 -0.61
N GLN A 97 19.67 -3.48 -0.77
CA GLN A 97 18.29 -3.58 -1.25
C GLN A 97 17.32 -3.11 -0.19
N TRP A 98 17.59 -3.42 1.08
CA TRP A 98 16.78 -2.94 2.21
C TRP A 98 16.97 -1.44 2.43
N GLU A 99 18.20 -0.95 2.37
CA GLU A 99 18.54 0.48 2.38
C GLU A 99 17.79 1.24 1.28
N ALA A 100 17.73 0.69 0.06
CA ALA A 100 16.99 1.30 -1.03
C ALA A 100 15.48 1.45 -0.73
N VAL A 101 14.86 0.47 -0.05
CA VAL A 101 13.43 0.57 0.37
C VAL A 101 13.25 1.67 1.41
N GLN A 102 14.14 1.74 2.40
CA GLN A 102 14.09 2.76 3.45
C GLN A 102 14.27 4.17 2.88
N GLU A 103 15.27 4.34 2.00
CA GLU A 103 15.54 5.59 1.31
C GLU A 103 14.36 6.01 0.42
N TYR A 104 13.75 5.05 -0.29
CA TYR A 104 12.57 5.30 -1.10
C TYR A 104 11.39 5.81 -0.25
N SER A 105 11.12 5.17 0.89
CA SER A 105 10.10 5.59 1.85
C SER A 105 10.35 7.02 2.34
N ARG A 106 11.58 7.33 2.74
CA ARG A 106 11.96 8.66 3.24
C ARG A 106 11.75 9.74 2.18
N ARG A 107 12.11 9.48 0.93
CA ARG A 107 11.87 10.44 -0.17
C ARG A 107 10.39 10.62 -0.47
N HIS A 108 9.62 9.53 -0.45
CA HIS A 108 8.19 9.59 -0.68
C HIS A 108 7.46 10.43 0.39
N SER A 109 7.79 10.25 1.67
CA SER A 109 7.21 11.05 2.75
C SER A 109 7.52 12.55 2.61
N ARG A 110 8.75 12.91 2.20
CA ARG A 110 9.12 14.32 1.94
C ARG A 110 8.32 14.92 0.79
N GLN A 111 8.11 14.16 -0.28
CA GLN A 111 7.29 14.61 -1.41
C GLN A 111 5.84 14.88 -0.99
N LEU A 112 5.27 14.01 -0.14
CA LEU A 112 3.92 14.21 0.38
C LEU A 112 3.83 15.49 1.24
N SER A 113 4.85 15.77 2.08
CA SER A 113 4.89 17.00 2.86
C SER A 113 5.06 18.27 2.02
N SER A 114 5.74 18.19 0.87
CA SER A 114 5.91 19.35 -0.04
C SER A 114 4.71 19.61 -0.95
N THR A 115 3.90 18.58 -1.23
CA THR A 115 2.70 18.71 -2.08
C THR A 115 1.44 19.03 -1.25
N THR A 116 1.52 18.95 0.08
CA THR A 116 0.48 19.49 0.95
C THR A 116 0.54 21.01 0.83
N TRP A 117 -0.36 21.54 0.01
CA TRP A 117 -0.65 22.95 -0.27
C TRP A 117 -0.24 23.91 0.86
N SER A 118 0.51 24.95 0.50
CA SER A 118 0.48 26.22 1.24
C SER A 118 -0.99 26.66 1.35
N PRO A 119 -1.50 27.03 2.54
CA PRO A 119 -2.83 27.59 2.62
C PRO A 119 -2.84 28.89 1.81
N SER A 120 -3.52 28.86 0.65
CA SER A 120 -3.94 30.07 -0.05
C SER A 120 -4.77 30.86 0.95
N GLY A 121 -4.31 32.07 1.29
CA GLY A 121 -4.70 32.81 2.50
C GLY A 121 -6.11 33.37 2.51
N ASP A 122 -7.13 32.51 2.53
CA ASP A 122 -8.54 32.86 2.69
C ASP A 122 -9.25 31.96 3.73
N GLU A 123 -8.55 31.50 4.77
CA GLU A 123 -9.24 30.95 5.94
C GLU A 123 -9.77 32.08 6.83
N VAL A 124 -11.08 32.35 6.71
CA VAL A 124 -11.81 33.18 7.65
C VAL A 124 -12.04 32.37 8.93
N LEU A 125 -11.26 32.69 9.97
CA LEU A 125 -11.42 32.12 11.30
C LEU A 125 -12.69 32.69 11.94
N ILE A 126 -13.76 31.90 12.00
CA ILE A 126 -14.95 32.23 12.79
C ILE A 126 -14.57 32.18 14.27
N THR A 127 -14.58 33.34 14.92
CA THR A 127 -14.25 33.51 16.32
C THR A 127 -15.49 33.33 17.20
N LYS A 128 -15.29 33.11 18.50
CA LYS A 128 -16.37 33.00 19.48
C LYS A 128 -17.31 34.21 19.48
N ALA A 129 -16.80 35.40 19.14
CA ALA A 129 -17.57 36.62 19.04
C ALA A 129 -18.61 36.58 17.89
N ASP A 130 -18.34 35.83 16.82
CA ASP A 130 -19.25 35.69 15.68
C ASP A 130 -20.48 34.81 16.01
N LEU A 131 -20.50 34.15 17.18
CA LEU A 131 -21.58 33.27 17.66
C LEU A 131 -22.51 33.91 18.71
N GLU A 132 -22.24 35.13 19.20
CA GLU A 132 -22.94 35.70 20.37
C GLU A 132 -24.35 36.28 20.08
N GLY A 133 -24.87 36.16 18.86
CA GLY A 133 -26.13 36.81 18.45
C GLY A 133 -27.43 36.03 18.63
N TYR A 134 -27.42 34.76 19.02
CA TYR A 134 -28.65 33.95 19.14
C TYR A 134 -29.04 33.75 20.60
N HIS A 135 -29.62 34.79 21.21
CA HIS A 135 -30.23 34.69 22.54
C HIS A 135 -31.73 34.42 22.40
N SER A 136 -32.19 33.21 22.69
CA SER A 136 -33.61 32.93 22.91
C SER A 136 -33.93 33.24 24.38
N SER A 137 -34.79 34.22 24.60
CA SER A 137 -35.34 34.61 25.89
C SER A 137 -36.32 33.56 26.41
N SER A 138 -36.16 33.13 27.66
CA SER A 138 -37.24 32.76 28.58
C SER A 138 -36.66 32.65 29.99
N GLU A 139 -37.25 33.42 30.89
CA GLU A 139 -36.87 33.62 32.28
C GLU A 139 -37.62 32.60 33.15
N ASP A 140 -36.96 32.04 34.18
CA ASP A 140 -37.49 31.91 35.54
C ASP A 140 -36.41 31.30 36.45
N GLY A 141 -36.12 32.00 37.55
CA GLY A 141 -34.96 31.77 38.40
C GLY A 141 -35.16 30.77 39.55
N ALA A 142 -34.05 30.26 40.07
CA ALA A 142 -33.64 30.37 41.48
C ALA A 142 -32.38 29.51 41.79
N ALA A 143 -31.37 30.19 42.34
CA ALA A 143 -30.37 29.73 43.32
C ALA A 143 -29.39 28.57 42.99
N SER A 144 -28.16 28.98 42.66
CA SER A 144 -26.87 28.60 43.27
C SER A 144 -26.50 27.13 43.52
N THR A 145 -25.50 26.64 42.80
CA THR A 145 -24.09 26.48 43.24
C THR A 145 -23.40 25.48 42.30
N GLY A 146 -22.31 25.92 41.66
CA GLY A 146 -21.63 25.15 40.62
C GLY A 146 -20.89 23.90 41.10
N LYS A 147 -20.85 22.88 40.23
CA LYS A 147 -19.65 22.35 39.56
C LYS A 147 -20.01 21.13 38.70
N GLU A 148 -19.82 21.31 37.40
CA GLU A 148 -19.36 20.35 36.37
C GLU A 148 -19.80 18.87 36.45
N LEU A 149 -20.71 18.49 35.55
CA LEU A 149 -21.15 17.11 35.29
C LEU A 149 -20.63 16.65 33.93
N ALA A 150 -19.73 15.67 33.90
CA ALA A 150 -19.47 14.86 32.72
C ALA A 150 -20.36 13.60 32.78
N ILE A 151 -21.40 13.56 31.94
CA ILE A 151 -22.32 12.43 31.82
C ILE A 151 -21.91 11.57 30.62
N VAL A 152 -21.58 10.30 30.89
CA VAL A 152 -21.61 9.22 29.90
C VAL A 152 -23.02 8.59 29.98
N PRO A 153 -23.67 8.21 28.86
CA PRO A 153 -24.03 6.79 28.74
C PRO A 153 -24.05 6.23 27.31
N ARG A 154 -24.15 4.90 27.29
CA ARG A 154 -23.96 3.93 26.20
C ARG A 154 -25.21 3.66 25.33
N MET A 155 -24.94 3.39 24.03
CA MET A 155 -25.31 2.18 23.22
C MET A 155 -26.77 1.92 22.76
N LYS A 156 -26.98 1.77 21.43
CA LYS A 156 -27.54 0.57 20.73
C LYS A 156 -27.65 0.72 19.19
N SER A 157 -27.47 -0.42 18.50
CA SER A 157 -27.46 -0.79 17.05
C SER A 157 -28.79 -0.58 16.27
N ARG A 158 -28.95 -0.62 14.92
CA ARG A 158 -28.48 -1.54 13.82
C ARG A 158 -28.60 -0.83 12.42
N PRO A 159 -28.67 -1.52 11.25
CA PRO A 159 -27.62 -1.58 10.22
C PRO A 159 -27.99 -0.88 8.89
N MET A 160 -27.00 -0.60 8.03
CA MET A 160 -27.26 -0.44 6.58
C MET A 160 -26.30 -1.30 5.77
N ILE A 161 -26.89 -2.22 5.01
CA ILE A 161 -26.28 -2.97 3.92
C ILE A 161 -26.12 -2.01 2.74
N ALA A 162 -24.89 -1.85 2.22
CA ALA A 162 -24.67 -1.35 0.86
C ALA A 162 -23.38 -1.96 0.28
N ARG A 163 -23.62 -3.07 -0.44
CA ARG A 163 -22.83 -3.79 -1.44
C ARG A 163 -21.55 -3.10 -1.95
N LEU A 164 -20.40 -3.74 -1.72
CA LEU A 164 -19.27 -3.78 -2.66
C LEU A 164 -18.62 -5.17 -2.62
N SER A 165 -19.41 -6.19 -2.94
CA SER A 165 -18.94 -7.57 -3.15
C SER A 165 -18.74 -7.82 -4.64
N CYS A 166 -17.73 -7.21 -5.24
CA CYS A 166 -17.13 -7.66 -6.48
C CYS A 166 -15.64 -7.36 -6.37
N LEU A 167 -14.83 -8.35 -5.97
CA LEU A 167 -13.42 -8.53 -6.37
C LEU A 167 -12.74 -9.75 -5.72
N PHE A 168 -13.43 -10.55 -4.89
CA PHE A 168 -12.89 -11.82 -4.37
C PHE A 168 -13.59 -13.06 -4.93
N ALA A 169 -13.62 -13.20 -6.25
CA ALA A 169 -13.96 -14.45 -6.90
C ALA A 169 -12.88 -14.79 -7.93
N SER A 170 -11.75 -15.33 -7.47
CA SER A 170 -10.95 -16.35 -8.16
C SER A 170 -9.66 -16.64 -7.38
N LEU A 171 -9.80 -17.36 -6.27
CA LEU A 171 -8.72 -18.17 -5.71
C LEU A 171 -9.33 -19.37 -5.01
N LYS A 172 -9.94 -20.25 -5.82
CA LYS A 172 -10.31 -21.60 -5.39
C LYS A 172 -9.12 -22.50 -5.70
N VAL A 173 -8.25 -22.69 -4.71
CA VAL A 173 -7.37 -23.86 -4.66
C VAL A 173 -8.23 -24.98 -4.09
N SER A 174 -8.65 -25.90 -4.95
CA SER A 174 -9.19 -27.17 -4.49
C SER A 174 -8.03 -28.00 -3.94
N GLY A 175 -7.97 -28.15 -2.63
CA GLY A 175 -7.15 -29.17 -2.00
C GLY A 175 -7.76 -30.53 -2.31
N VAL A 176 -7.08 -31.33 -3.11
CA VAL A 176 -7.26 -32.78 -3.15
C VAL A 176 -5.96 -33.39 -2.67
N SER A 177 -6.05 -34.00 -1.49
CA SER A 177 -5.09 -34.95 -0.95
C SER A 177 -5.21 -36.28 -1.69
N GLY A 178 -4.09 -36.76 -2.23
CA GLY A 178 -3.92 -38.10 -2.77
C GLY A 178 -2.47 -38.33 -3.24
N PRO A 179 -1.80 -39.45 -2.90
CA PRO A 179 -0.38 -39.66 -3.18
C PRO A 179 -0.19 -40.38 -4.52
N VAL A 180 0.70 -39.88 -5.39
CA VAL A 180 1.22 -40.67 -6.53
C VAL A 180 2.69 -40.32 -6.77
N ALA A 181 3.51 -41.38 -6.75
CA ALA A 181 4.91 -41.42 -7.14
C ALA A 181 5.10 -41.20 -8.65
N GLY A 182 6.25 -40.65 -9.06
CA GLY A 182 6.68 -40.74 -10.46
C GLY A 182 7.60 -39.64 -10.97
N ARG A 183 8.90 -39.82 -10.75
CA ARG A 183 10.02 -39.57 -11.69
C ARG A 183 9.88 -38.39 -12.69
N MET A 184 10.65 -37.32 -12.49
CA MET A 184 10.96 -36.31 -13.51
C MET A 184 12.32 -36.59 -14.15
N PRO A 185 12.47 -36.53 -15.48
CA PRO A 185 13.78 -36.44 -16.13
C PRO A 185 14.30 -35.00 -16.10
N GLU A 186 15.59 -34.90 -15.85
CA GLU A 186 16.43 -33.70 -15.84
C GLU A 186 16.49 -33.04 -17.23
N ALA A 187 16.10 -31.77 -17.31
CA ALA A 187 16.31 -30.94 -18.49
C ALA A 187 17.55 -30.06 -18.28
N ARG A 188 18.63 -30.37 -19.00
CA ARG A 188 19.84 -29.55 -19.09
C ARG A 188 19.56 -28.33 -19.98
N ALA A 189 19.94 -27.15 -19.51
CA ALA A 189 20.01 -25.94 -20.32
C ALA A 189 21.43 -25.82 -20.92
N CYS A 190 21.51 -25.61 -22.23
CA CYS A 190 22.70 -25.11 -22.92
C CYS A 190 22.92 -23.63 -22.60
#